data_AF-I1VBT3-F1
#
_entry.id   AF-I1VBT3-F1
#
_cell.length_a   1.000
_cell.length_b   1.000
_cell.length_c   1.000
_cell.angle_alpha   90.00
_cell.angle_beta   90.00
_cell.angle_gamma   90.00
#
_symmetry.space_group_name_H-M   'P 1'
#
loop_
_entity.id
_entity.type
_entity.pdbx_description
1 polymer ?
#
loop_
_entity_poly.entity_id
_entity_poly.type
_entity_poly.pdbx_seq_one_letter_code
_entity_poly.pdbx_strand_id
1 'polypeptide(L)'
;RFSITVDGNHHCEYIHRVSYSEANTLQITGDVQVSMIEFRSANTFPTFPSSNRLNVAYPPLPFASLINGPLSVGNEIQVHGQVKPHPNRFHINLQQGCQSYPHPTMVFHFNPRYEGGQRTIVMNSFIGSWGSEQRVAVPRNLLPGNNFVLAIRRQPSYFEVSVNGSVIATYNHR
;
A
#
# COMPACT_ATOMS: atom_id res chain seq x y z
N ARG A 1 16.54 -3.41 0.14
CA ARG A 1 16.37 -3.07 -1.29
C ARG A 1 16.37 -1.56 -1.42
N PHE A 2 16.78 -1.01 -2.55
CA PHE A 2 16.55 0.40 -2.90
C PHE A 2 15.23 0.52 -3.67
N SER A 3 14.34 1.41 -3.24
CA SER A 3 13.17 1.81 -4.03
C SER A 3 13.57 3.02 -4.87
N ILE A 4 13.37 2.95 -6.19
CA ILE A 4 13.81 3.96 -7.14
C ILE A 4 12.57 4.63 -7.73
N THR A 5 12.54 5.96 -7.64
CA THR A 5 11.43 6.81 -8.09
C THR A 5 12.00 7.89 -9.00
N VAL A 6 11.35 8.13 -10.14
CA VAL A 6 11.71 9.19 -11.11
C VAL A 6 10.48 10.07 -11.29
N ASP A 7 10.65 11.40 -11.15
CA ASP A 7 9.57 12.38 -11.23
C ASP A 7 8.37 12.06 -10.32
N GLY A 8 8.64 11.56 -9.11
CA GLY A 8 7.63 11.17 -8.13
C GLY A 8 6.91 9.84 -8.42
N ASN A 9 7.21 9.18 -9.54
CA ASN A 9 6.62 7.90 -9.91
C ASN A 9 7.57 6.73 -9.62
N HIS A 10 7.05 5.67 -9.01
CA HIS A 10 7.84 4.46 -8.75
C HIS A 10 8.31 3.85 -10.07
N HIS A 11 9.62 3.64 -10.18
CA HIS A 11 10.26 3.07 -11.37
C HIS A 11 10.58 1.60 -11.16
N CYS A 12 11.38 1.26 -10.14
CA CYS A 12 11.74 -0.12 -9.84
C CYS A 12 12.24 -0.32 -8.39
N GLU A 13 12.41 -1.59 -8.03
CA GLU A 13 13.07 -2.03 -6.80
C GLU A 13 14.40 -2.72 -7.14
N TYR A 14 15.47 -2.34 -6.45
CA TYR A 14 16.77 -2.97 -6.58
C TYR A 14 17.14 -3.75 -5.31
N ILE A 15 17.25 -5.07 -5.42
CA ILE A 15 17.64 -5.93 -4.30
C ILE A 15 19.13 -5.72 -3.99
N HIS A 16 19.47 -5.56 -2.71
CA HIS A 16 20.87 -5.46 -2.29
C HIS A 16 21.60 -6.76 -2.60
N ARG A 17 22.74 -6.67 -3.29
CA ARG A 17 23.63 -7.82 -3.56
C ARG A 17 24.81 -7.90 -2.59
N VAL A 18 25.12 -6.78 -1.93
CA VAL A 18 26.10 -6.62 -0.83
C VAL A 18 25.43 -5.87 0.30
N SER A 19 26.04 -5.84 1.49
CA SER A 19 25.46 -5.08 2.62
C SER A 19 25.35 -3.61 2.27
N TYR A 20 24.17 -3.03 2.46
CA TYR A 20 23.95 -1.61 2.19
C TYR A 20 24.81 -0.70 3.11
N SER A 21 25.25 -1.22 4.26
CA SER A 21 26.11 -0.50 5.21
C SER A 21 27.50 -0.19 4.67
N GLU A 22 27.92 -0.84 3.59
CA GLU A 22 29.23 -0.62 2.96
C GLU A 22 29.22 0.60 2.01
N ALA A 23 28.05 1.04 1.56
CA ALA A 23 27.93 2.20 0.67
C ALA A 23 28.16 3.50 1.45
N ASN A 24 29.30 4.15 1.21
CA ASN A 24 29.70 5.38 1.90
C ASN A 24 30.09 6.54 0.96
N THR A 25 30.09 6.31 -0.35
CA THR A 25 30.51 7.29 -1.37
C THR A 25 29.50 7.32 -2.50
N LEU A 26 29.04 8.52 -2.89
CA LEU A 26 28.22 8.76 -4.08
C LEU A 26 29.12 9.29 -5.20
N GLN A 27 29.10 8.61 -6.35
CA GLN A 27 29.81 9.05 -7.56
C GLN A 27 28.79 9.26 -8.70
N ILE A 28 28.88 10.39 -9.39
CA ILE A 28 28.03 10.74 -10.54
C ILE A 28 28.96 11.11 -11.71
N THR A 29 28.78 10.46 -12.85
CA THR A 29 29.54 10.69 -14.09
C THR A 29 28.62 10.59 -15.31
N GLY A 30 29.08 11.04 -16.49
CA GLY A 30 28.31 11.04 -17.74
C GLY A 30 27.71 12.41 -18.09
N ASP A 31 26.90 12.45 -19.14
CA ASP A 31 26.39 13.68 -19.76
C ASP A 31 25.17 14.24 -19.01
N VAL A 32 25.39 14.70 -17.77
CA VAL A 32 24.34 15.26 -16.90
C VAL A 32 24.78 16.57 -16.25
N GLN A 33 23.84 17.50 -16.08
CA GLN A 33 24.01 18.65 -15.22
C GLN A 33 23.18 18.44 -13.94
N VAL A 34 23.85 18.38 -12.79
CA VAL A 34 23.18 18.15 -11.50
C VAL A 34 22.90 19.49 -10.83
N SER A 35 21.62 19.76 -10.56
CA SER A 35 21.18 21.01 -9.92
C SER A 35 21.18 20.94 -8.39
N MET A 36 20.90 19.78 -7.81
CA MET A 36 20.82 19.57 -6.36
C MET A 36 21.07 18.10 -6.01
N ILE A 37 21.76 17.86 -4.88
CA ILE A 37 21.82 16.56 -4.21
C ILE A 37 21.30 16.77 -2.80
N GLU A 38 20.25 16.04 -2.42
CA GLU A 38 19.65 16.13 -1.09
C GLU A 38 19.69 14.76 -0.41
N PHE A 39 20.31 14.69 0.77
CA PHE A 39 20.24 13.50 1.63
C PHE A 39 19.12 13.69 2.65
N ARG A 40 18.13 12.80 2.61
CA ARG A 40 17.03 12.74 3.57
C ARG A 40 17.19 11.50 4.45
N SER A 41 17.22 11.69 5.75
CA SER A 41 17.25 10.57 6.69
C SER A 41 15.94 9.79 6.63
N ALA A 42 15.94 8.54 7.09
CA ALA A 42 14.73 7.71 7.17
C ALA A 42 13.54 8.41 7.85
N ASN A 43 13.85 9.34 8.76
CA ASN A 43 12.88 10.10 9.54
C ASN A 43 12.24 11.26 8.73
N THR A 44 12.73 11.55 7.52
CA THR A 44 12.22 12.60 6.61
C THR A 44 11.63 12.04 5.32
N PHE A 45 11.52 10.72 5.15
CA PHE A 45 10.55 10.16 4.20
C PHE A 45 9.16 10.68 4.57
N PRO A 46 8.28 10.97 3.59
CA PRO A 46 7.00 11.57 3.87
C PRO A 46 6.26 10.72 4.90
N THR A 47 6.22 11.22 6.13
CA THR A 47 5.20 10.85 7.09
C THR A 47 3.93 11.40 6.48
N PHE A 48 2.99 10.51 6.14
CA PHE A 48 1.69 11.00 5.73
C PHE A 48 1.15 11.92 6.83
N PRO A 49 0.54 13.07 6.48
CA PRO A 49 -0.01 13.96 7.49
C PRO A 49 -0.96 13.15 8.36
N SER A 50 -0.60 12.95 9.62
CA SER A 50 -1.41 12.18 10.55
C SER A 50 -2.64 13.02 10.89
N SER A 51 -3.69 12.91 10.06
CA SER A 51 -5.02 13.24 10.52
C SER A 51 -5.34 12.29 11.68
N ASN A 52 -5.71 12.85 12.83
CA ASN A 52 -6.26 12.10 13.97
C ASN A 52 -7.73 11.72 13.74
N ARG A 53 -8.21 11.73 12.49
CA ARG A 53 -9.58 11.37 12.12
C ARG A 53 -9.55 10.59 10.82
N LEU A 54 -9.96 9.33 10.87
CA LEU A 54 -10.11 8.44 9.71
C LEU A 54 -11.25 8.88 8.76
N ASN A 55 -12.12 9.79 9.21
CA ASN A 55 -13.19 10.38 8.40
C ASN A 55 -12.66 11.58 7.61
N VAL A 56 -11.99 11.31 6.48
CA VAL A 56 -11.44 12.32 5.56
C VAL A 56 -12.17 12.25 4.22
N ALA A 57 -12.70 13.38 3.75
CA ALA A 57 -13.26 13.49 2.40
C ALA A 57 -12.15 13.80 1.39
N TYR A 58 -12.19 13.13 0.23
CA TYR A 58 -11.26 13.33 -0.89
C TYR A 58 -9.77 13.38 -0.49
N PRO A 59 -9.25 12.36 0.21
CA PRO A 59 -7.85 12.36 0.62
C PRO A 59 -6.91 12.40 -0.59
N PRO A 60 -5.85 13.23 -0.59
CA PRO A 60 -4.84 13.20 -1.65
C PRO A 60 -4.11 11.86 -1.60
N LEU A 61 -3.80 11.30 -2.77
CA LEU A 61 -3.02 10.07 -2.87
C LEU A 61 -1.54 10.37 -3.13
N PRO A 62 -0.60 9.63 -2.52
CA PRO A 62 -0.83 8.57 -1.54
C PRO A 62 -1.32 9.11 -0.18
N PHE A 63 -2.19 8.35 0.50
CA PHE A 63 -2.80 8.71 1.78
C PHE A 63 -2.44 7.70 2.87
N ALA A 64 -2.11 8.19 4.06
CA ALA A 64 -2.20 7.40 5.28
C ALA A 64 -2.60 8.29 6.46
N SER A 65 -3.20 7.67 7.46
CA SER A 65 -3.67 8.31 8.68
C SER A 65 -3.77 7.25 9.77
N LEU A 66 -3.74 7.68 11.03
CA LEU A 66 -3.98 6.78 12.14
C LEU A 66 -5.46 6.35 12.14
N ILE A 67 -5.68 5.05 12.19
CA ILE A 67 -6.96 4.49 12.64
C ILE A 67 -6.95 4.75 14.16
N ASN A 68 -7.83 5.61 14.67
CA ASN A 68 -7.86 6.00 16.09
C ASN A 68 -8.06 4.76 17.01
N GLY A 69 -6.95 4.16 17.45
CA GLY A 69 -6.92 2.89 18.17
C GLY A 69 -6.95 1.65 17.26
N PRO A 70 -6.69 0.46 17.81
CA PRO A 70 -6.79 -0.79 17.05
C PRO A 70 -8.22 -1.02 16.57
N LEU A 71 -8.37 -1.52 15.34
CA LEU A 71 -9.66 -1.97 14.83
C LEU A 71 -10.20 -3.05 15.78
N SER A 72 -11.26 -2.79 16.53
CA SER A 72 -11.83 -3.76 17.48
C SER A 72 -12.59 -4.87 16.75
N VAL A 73 -12.76 -6.04 17.37
CA VAL A 73 -13.56 -7.12 16.77
C VAL A 73 -14.98 -6.63 16.53
N GLY A 74 -15.53 -6.92 15.36
CA GLY A 74 -16.84 -6.42 14.90
C GLY A 74 -16.78 -5.08 14.16
N ASN A 75 -15.74 -4.27 14.38
CA ASN A 75 -15.59 -2.98 13.71
C ASN A 75 -15.03 -3.16 12.29
N GLU A 76 -15.32 -2.19 11.43
CA GLU A 76 -14.82 -2.16 10.05
C GLU A 76 -14.28 -0.79 9.65
N ILE A 77 -13.41 -0.81 8.64
CA ILE A 77 -12.99 0.38 7.90
C ILE A 77 -13.66 0.33 6.53
N GLN A 78 -14.30 1.42 6.14
CA GLN A 78 -14.86 1.57 4.81
C GLN A 78 -14.03 2.55 3.98
N VAL A 79 -13.71 2.14 2.75
CA VAL A 79 -13.06 2.99 1.74
C VAL A 79 -14.03 3.15 0.58
N HIS A 80 -14.48 4.38 0.39
CA HIS A 80 -15.36 4.78 -0.71
C HIS A 80 -14.49 5.36 -1.83
N GLY A 81 -14.64 4.86 -3.05
CA GLY A 81 -13.80 5.31 -4.15
C GLY A 81 -14.31 4.90 -5.53
N GLN A 82 -13.55 5.31 -6.54
CA GLN A 82 -13.75 4.93 -7.93
C GLN A 82 -12.45 4.36 -8.49
N VAL A 83 -12.53 3.23 -9.18
CA VAL A 83 -11.37 2.70 -9.91
C VAL A 83 -11.14 3.60 -11.13
N LYS A 84 -9.88 4.04 -11.37
CA LYS A 84 -9.54 4.83 -12.56
C LYS A 84 -9.91 4.08 -13.86
N PRO A 85 -10.20 4.77 -14.99
CA PRO A 85 -10.56 4.12 -16.26
C PRO A 85 -9.47 3.21 -16.86
N HIS A 86 -8.20 3.51 -16.60
CA HIS A 86 -7.05 2.71 -17.05
C HIS A 86 -6.14 2.37 -15.88
N PRO A 87 -6.58 1.50 -14.95
CA PRO A 87 -5.81 1.17 -13.77
C PRO A 87 -4.72 0.16 -14.14
N ASN A 88 -3.53 0.32 -13.54
CA ASN A 88 -2.54 -0.75 -13.48
C ASN A 88 -2.81 -1.58 -12.23
N ARG A 89 -2.60 -0.99 -11.05
CA ARG A 89 -2.90 -1.56 -9.74
C ARG A 89 -3.08 -0.47 -8.70
N PHE A 90 -3.73 -0.79 -7.59
CA PHE A 90 -3.71 0.03 -6.37
C PHE A 90 -3.69 -0.88 -5.15
N HIS A 91 -3.39 -0.32 -3.97
CA HIS A 91 -3.43 -1.09 -2.74
C HIS A 91 -3.98 -0.29 -1.57
N ILE A 92 -4.54 -1.02 -0.61
CA ILE A 92 -4.98 -0.52 0.69
C ILE A 92 -4.30 -1.38 1.74
N ASN A 93 -3.59 -0.73 2.67
CA ASN A 93 -2.84 -1.40 3.72
C ASN A 93 -3.45 -1.08 5.09
N LEU A 94 -3.61 -2.10 5.92
CA LEU A 94 -3.63 -1.92 7.37
C LEU A 94 -2.20 -2.17 7.87
N GLN A 95 -1.55 -1.10 8.31
CA GLN A 95 -0.13 -1.11 8.64
C GLN A 95 0.18 -0.44 9.99
N GLN A 96 1.31 -0.80 10.58
CA GLN A 96 1.81 -0.21 11.82
C GLN A 96 2.46 1.15 11.54
N GLY A 97 1.73 2.23 11.82
CA GLY A 97 2.20 3.61 11.66
C GLY A 97 2.05 4.17 10.24
N CYS A 98 2.32 5.47 10.10
CA CYS A 98 2.19 6.21 8.84
C CYS A 98 3.53 6.37 8.10
N GLN A 99 4.57 5.64 8.51
CA GLN A 99 5.87 5.68 7.86
C GLN A 99 5.89 4.75 6.64
N SER A 100 6.52 5.20 5.56
CA SER A 100 6.80 4.36 4.39
C SER A 100 8.15 3.65 4.51
N TYR A 101 9.03 4.15 5.38
CA TYR A 101 10.35 3.58 5.66
C TYR A 101 10.72 3.78 7.15
N PRO A 102 11.35 2.81 7.82
CA PRO A 102 11.55 1.42 7.37
C PRO A 102 10.21 0.78 7.00
N HIS A 103 10.24 -0.23 6.12
CA HIS A 103 8.99 -0.78 5.57
C HIS A 103 8.10 -1.28 6.71
N PRO A 104 6.89 -0.74 6.86
CA PRO A 104 6.07 -1.02 8.03
C PRO A 104 5.57 -2.46 7.98
N THR A 105 5.31 -3.04 9.15
CA THR A 105 4.51 -4.26 9.25
C THR A 105 3.14 -3.98 8.66
N MET A 106 2.74 -4.76 7.65
CA MET A 106 1.43 -4.70 7.04
C MET A 106 0.66 -5.93 7.48
N VAL A 107 -0.24 -5.77 8.45
CA VAL A 107 -1.06 -6.89 8.94
C VAL A 107 -2.04 -7.36 7.87
N PHE A 108 -2.45 -6.44 6.98
CA PHE A 108 -3.28 -6.76 5.83
C PHE A 108 -2.95 -5.84 4.66
N HIS A 109 -2.63 -6.44 3.51
CA HIS A 109 -2.41 -5.78 2.23
C HIS A 109 -3.48 -6.26 1.25
N PHE A 110 -4.30 -5.35 0.73
CA PHE A 110 -5.31 -5.61 -0.28
C PHE A 110 -4.89 -4.94 -1.59
N ASN A 111 -4.63 -5.71 -2.64
CA ASN A 111 -4.04 -5.21 -3.89
C ASN A 111 -4.73 -5.76 -5.15
N PRO A 112 -5.76 -5.05 -5.64
CA PRO A 112 -6.29 -5.27 -6.98
C PRO A 112 -5.24 -4.94 -8.05
N ARG A 113 -4.97 -5.92 -8.91
CA ARG A 113 -4.05 -5.88 -10.06
C ARG A 113 -4.85 -6.07 -11.35
N TYR A 114 -4.63 -5.18 -12.31
CA TYR A 114 -5.32 -5.19 -13.60
C TYR A 114 -4.33 -5.46 -14.75
N GLU A 115 -3.04 -5.53 -14.47
CA GLU A 115 -2.01 -5.97 -15.42
C GLU A 115 -2.09 -7.47 -15.76
N GLY A 116 -1.49 -7.87 -16.88
CA GLY A 116 -1.26 -9.29 -17.19
C GLY A 116 -2.48 -10.09 -17.72
N GLY A 117 -3.50 -9.42 -18.22
CA GLY A 117 -4.67 -10.04 -18.84
C GLY A 117 -5.74 -10.49 -17.84
N GLN A 118 -5.39 -11.34 -16.88
CA GLN A 118 -6.32 -11.78 -15.83
C GLN A 118 -6.25 -10.87 -14.60
N ARG A 119 -7.30 -10.09 -14.40
CA ARG A 119 -7.48 -9.22 -13.23
C ARG A 119 -7.61 -10.06 -11.97
N THR A 120 -6.87 -9.70 -10.92
CA THR A 120 -6.88 -10.45 -9.66
C THR A 120 -6.70 -9.51 -8.48
N ILE A 121 -7.30 -9.87 -7.35
CA ILE A 121 -7.01 -9.23 -6.07
C ILE A 121 -6.02 -10.13 -5.35
N VAL A 122 -4.89 -9.55 -4.98
CA VAL A 122 -3.91 -10.20 -4.11
C VAL A 122 -4.07 -9.67 -2.68
N MET A 123 -4.17 -10.60 -1.73
CA MET A 123 -4.14 -10.32 -0.30
C MET A 123 -2.90 -10.95 0.34
N ASN A 124 -2.21 -10.20 1.19
CA ASN A 124 -1.02 -10.68 1.87
C ASN A 124 -0.76 -9.93 3.19
N SER A 125 0.27 -10.33 3.92
CA SER A 125 0.85 -9.61 5.06
C SER A 125 2.35 -9.46 4.83
N PHE A 126 2.90 -8.34 5.30
CA PHE A 126 4.34 -8.10 5.34
C PHE A 126 4.80 -8.05 6.79
N ILE A 127 5.52 -9.09 7.23
CA ILE A 127 6.04 -9.23 8.60
C ILE A 127 7.55 -9.46 8.47
N GLY A 128 8.29 -8.37 8.22
CA GLY A 128 9.71 -8.44 7.82
C GLY A 128 9.95 -8.97 6.40
N SER A 129 9.04 -9.80 5.89
CA SER A 129 8.98 -10.27 4.50
C SER A 129 7.52 -10.48 4.08
N TRP A 130 7.29 -10.59 2.77
CA TRP A 130 5.96 -10.97 2.24
C TRP A 130 5.69 -12.45 2.53
N GLY A 131 4.51 -12.75 3.07
CA GLY A 131 4.04 -14.14 3.20
C GLY A 131 3.49 -14.71 1.89
N SER A 132 2.78 -15.83 1.97
CA SER A 132 2.09 -16.44 0.82
C SER A 132 0.93 -15.56 0.34
N GLU A 133 0.81 -15.35 -0.97
CA GLU A 133 -0.29 -14.58 -1.55
C GLU A 133 -1.61 -15.38 -1.50
N GLN A 134 -2.70 -14.74 -1.09
CA GLN A 134 -4.06 -15.23 -1.32
C GLN A 134 -4.67 -14.46 -2.49
N ARG A 135 -5.29 -15.15 -3.44
CA ARG A 135 -5.78 -14.55 -4.68
C ARG A 135 -7.28 -14.79 -4.84
N VAL A 136 -8.01 -13.74 -5.22
CA VAL A 136 -9.43 -13.84 -5.60
C VAL A 136 -9.70 -13.08 -6.89
N ALA A 137 -10.82 -13.39 -7.55
CA ALA A 137 -11.24 -12.66 -8.74
C ALA A 137 -11.66 -11.24 -8.40
N VAL A 138 -11.47 -10.30 -9.34
CA VAL A 138 -11.95 -8.92 -9.19
C VAL A 138 -13.48 -8.90 -9.41
N PRO A 139 -14.30 -8.47 -8.43
CA PRO A 139 -15.74 -8.36 -8.60
C PRO A 139 -16.10 -7.21 -9.56
N ARG A 140 -17.32 -7.23 -10.11
CA ARG A 140 -17.80 -6.20 -11.07
C ARG A 140 -17.64 -4.77 -10.56
N ASN A 141 -17.86 -4.54 -9.27
CA ASN A 141 -17.78 -3.21 -8.65
C ASN A 141 -16.35 -2.64 -8.60
N LEU A 142 -15.32 -3.49 -8.72
CA LEU A 142 -13.93 -3.08 -8.82
C LEU A 142 -13.43 -3.08 -10.29
N LEU A 143 -14.30 -3.10 -11.29
CA LEU A 143 -13.87 -2.91 -12.67
C LEU A 143 -13.47 -1.44 -12.94
N PRO A 144 -12.62 -1.17 -13.95
CA PRO A 144 -12.23 0.17 -14.33
C PRO A 144 -13.44 1.10 -14.51
N GLY A 145 -13.38 2.31 -13.93
CA GLY A 145 -14.45 3.31 -13.97
C GLY A 145 -15.57 3.13 -12.93
N ASN A 146 -15.66 1.99 -12.25
CA ASN A 146 -16.74 1.73 -11.31
C ASN A 146 -16.48 2.30 -9.92
N ASN A 147 -17.56 2.74 -9.28
CA ASN A 147 -17.58 3.13 -7.88
C ASN A 147 -17.66 1.89 -6.98
N PHE A 148 -16.94 1.93 -5.87
CA PHE A 148 -16.91 0.86 -4.89
C PHE A 148 -16.94 1.40 -3.46
N VAL A 149 -17.48 0.57 -2.56
CA VAL A 149 -17.33 0.67 -1.12
C VAL A 149 -16.66 -0.61 -0.66
N LEU A 150 -15.36 -0.54 -0.36
CA LEU A 150 -14.63 -1.65 0.25
C LEU A 150 -14.82 -1.56 1.76
N ALA A 151 -15.28 -2.64 2.39
CA ALA A 151 -15.27 -2.76 3.85
C ALA A 151 -14.31 -3.88 4.28
N ILE A 152 -13.47 -3.57 5.27
CA ILE A 152 -12.57 -4.53 5.93
C ILE A 152 -13.00 -4.62 7.38
N ARG A 153 -13.70 -5.70 7.74
CA ARG A 153 -14.20 -5.94 9.08
C ARG A 153 -13.28 -6.88 9.83
N ARG A 154 -12.92 -6.53 11.07
CA ARG A 154 -12.14 -7.44 11.93
C ARG A 154 -13.06 -8.46 12.58
N GLN A 155 -12.76 -9.73 12.34
CA GLN A 155 -13.31 -10.87 13.08
C GLN A 155 -12.25 -11.41 14.07
N PRO A 156 -12.61 -12.32 15.00
CA PRO A 156 -11.68 -12.83 16.00
C PRO A 156 -10.39 -13.42 15.42
N SER A 157 -10.48 -14.15 14.30
CA SER A 157 -9.37 -14.88 13.69
C SER A 157 -9.05 -14.50 12.24
N TYR A 158 -9.84 -13.60 11.62
CA TYR A 158 -9.66 -13.18 10.24
C TYR A 158 -10.19 -11.76 9.98
N PHE A 159 -9.87 -11.21 8.81
CA PHE A 159 -10.56 -10.07 8.22
C PHE A 159 -11.62 -10.55 7.24
N GLU A 160 -12.84 -10.05 7.37
CA GLU A 160 -13.88 -10.19 6.36
C GLU A 160 -13.80 -9.01 5.38
N VAL A 161 -13.72 -9.31 4.08
CA VAL A 161 -13.54 -8.32 3.03
C VAL A 161 -14.78 -8.31 2.16
N SER A 162 -15.44 -7.16 2.06
CA SER A 162 -16.64 -6.99 1.25
C SER A 162 -16.53 -5.80 0.30
N VAL A 163 -17.18 -5.90 -0.85
CA VAL A 163 -17.31 -4.80 -1.82
C VAL A 163 -18.80 -4.57 -2.06
N ASN A 164 -19.26 -3.35 -1.83
CA ASN A 164 -20.67 -2.94 -1.93
C ASN A 164 -21.59 -3.87 -1.13
N GLY A 165 -21.18 -4.23 0.09
CA GLY A 165 -21.93 -5.10 1.00
C GLY A 165 -21.85 -6.60 0.69
N SER A 166 -21.29 -7.00 -0.45
CA SER A 166 -21.09 -8.42 -0.79
C SER A 166 -19.72 -8.91 -0.35
N VAL A 167 -19.66 -9.95 0.48
CA VAL A 167 -18.39 -10.57 0.91
C VAL A 167 -17.70 -11.21 -0.29
N ILE A 168 -16.42 -10.87 -0.50
CA ILE A 168 -15.61 -11.40 -1.60
C ILE A 168 -14.47 -12.31 -1.13
N ALA A 169 -14.07 -12.18 0.14
CA ALA A 169 -13.01 -12.99 0.73
C ALA A 169 -13.01 -12.91 2.26
N THR A 170 -12.39 -13.91 2.87
CA THR A 170 -11.88 -13.85 4.24
C THR A 170 -10.37 -13.99 4.22
N TYR A 171 -9.67 -13.33 5.14
CA TYR A 171 -8.22 -13.39 5.25
C TYR A 171 -7.79 -13.63 6.70
N ASN A 172 -7.24 -14.81 7.00
CA ASN A 172 -6.84 -15.17 8.37
C ASN A 172 -5.73 -14.24 8.89
N HIS A 173 -5.80 -13.88 10.18
CA HIS A 173 -4.75 -13.12 10.85
C HIS A 173 -3.42 -13.90 10.80
N ARG A 174 -2.30 -13.19 10.60
CA ARG A 174 -0.94 -13.74 10.53
C ARG A 174 -0.05 -13.14 11.59
#